data_AF-K3W5T7-F1
#
_entry.id   AF-K3W5T7-F1
#
_cell.length_a   1.000
_cell.length_b   1.000
_cell.length_c   1.000
_cell.angle_alpha   90.00
_cell.angle_beta   90.00
_cell.angle_gamma   90.00
#
_symmetry.space_group_name_H-M   'P 1'
#
loop_
_entity.id
_entity.type
_entity.pdbx_description
1 polymer ?
#
loop_
_entity_poly.entity_id
_entity_poly.type
_entity_poly.pdbx_seq_one_letter_code
_entity_poly.pdbx_strand_id
1 'polypeptide(L)'
;MAATPVVAVLPTHLFVAHRGSLSLFLHAARHKPLLDMWPSPFDPTAWKLIGGFLGTQLMLMRVYKSNGFQCFALSIALFFALFFAGAYHWELYSGGVVYEHLPQIISAMNVFSYAFCDMLYVKGAFLRPSSSDSGTSGNPIFDFYWCTELYPRVLGWDVKLFTNCRGGMMFWDIAIISYACKQVELYGALSDSMAVSVGLQLVYIVKFFGGRQDTR
;
A
#
# COMPACT_ATOMS: atom_id res chain seq x y z
N MET A 1 17.01 4.18 5.49
CA MET A 1 15.69 4.41 6.15
C MET A 1 15.16 5.82 5.91
N ALA A 2 15.90 6.89 6.18
CA ALA A 2 15.38 8.26 6.01
C ALA A 2 15.15 8.69 4.55
N ALA A 3 15.86 8.10 3.57
CA ALA A 3 15.72 8.46 2.17
C ALA A 3 14.46 7.89 1.50
N THR A 4 13.95 6.74 1.97
CA THR A 4 12.83 6.03 1.32
C THR A 4 11.54 6.86 1.31
N PRO A 5 11.12 7.50 2.42
CA PRO A 5 9.96 8.40 2.41
C PRO A 5 10.14 9.57 1.44
N VAL A 6 11.36 10.12 1.35
CA VAL A 6 11.67 11.25 0.46
C VAL A 6 11.54 10.83 -1.00
N VAL A 7 12.07 9.65 -1.35
CA VAL A 7 11.97 9.07 -2.70
C VAL A 7 10.53 8.66 -3.04
N ALA A 8 9.68 8.38 -2.05
CA ALA A 8 8.25 8.12 -2.30
C ALA A 8 7.43 9.39 -2.49
N VAL A 9 7.71 10.44 -1.71
CA VAL A 9 6.91 11.69 -1.71
C VAL A 9 7.27 12.61 -2.88
N LEU A 10 8.56 12.75 -3.22
CA LEU A 10 8.98 13.70 -4.26
C LEU A 10 8.46 13.36 -5.66
N PRO A 11 8.51 12.11 -6.15
CA PRO A 11 7.92 11.76 -7.44
C PRO A 11 6.41 11.96 -7.45
N THR A 12 5.70 11.59 -6.38
CA THR A 12 4.26 11.83 -6.31
C THR A 12 3.95 13.33 -6.36
N HIS A 13 4.71 14.17 -5.65
CA HIS A 13 4.57 15.62 -5.73
C HIS A 13 4.86 16.15 -7.15
N LEU A 14 5.90 15.65 -7.81
CA LEU A 14 6.24 15.98 -9.19
C LEU A 14 5.09 15.65 -10.16
N PHE A 15 4.49 14.46 -10.05
CA PHE A 15 3.41 14.05 -10.94
C PHE A 15 2.10 14.77 -10.66
N VAL A 16 1.75 14.98 -9.38
CA VAL A 16 0.49 15.61 -8.98
C VAL A 16 0.53 17.14 -9.14
N ALA A 17 1.58 17.80 -8.65
CA ALA A 17 1.66 19.27 -8.65
C ALA A 17 2.23 19.83 -9.96
N HIS A 18 3.11 19.10 -10.64
CA HIS A 18 3.84 19.60 -11.82
C HIS A 18 3.58 18.79 -13.10
N ARG A 19 2.58 17.91 -13.11
CA ARG A 19 2.18 17.08 -14.26
C ARG A 19 3.35 16.26 -14.85
N GLY A 20 4.32 15.90 -14.01
CA GLY A 20 5.52 15.16 -14.44
C GLY A 20 6.64 16.01 -15.04
N SER A 21 6.51 17.34 -15.09
CA SER A 21 7.55 18.22 -15.62
C SER A 21 8.66 18.48 -14.59
N LEU A 22 9.85 17.92 -14.85
CA LEU A 22 11.01 18.07 -13.98
C LEU A 22 11.50 19.52 -13.92
N SER A 23 11.38 20.28 -15.01
CA SER A 23 11.82 21.68 -15.06
C SER A 23 10.97 22.59 -14.18
N LEU A 24 9.64 22.41 -14.20
CA LEU A 24 8.71 23.14 -13.32
C LEU A 24 8.94 22.79 -11.86
N PHE A 25 9.20 21.52 -11.55
CA PHE A 25 9.52 21.07 -10.21
C PHE A 25 10.83 21.67 -9.69
N LEU A 26 11.92 21.63 -10.48
CA LEU A 26 13.20 22.21 -10.08
C LEU A 26 13.10 23.72 -9.88
N HIS A 27 12.27 24.40 -10.69
CA HIS A 27 12.01 25.82 -10.52
C HIS A 27 11.24 26.10 -9.22
N ALA A 28 10.21 25.32 -8.91
CA ALA A 28 9.45 25.45 -7.66
C ALA A 28 10.28 25.10 -6.41
N ALA A 29 11.12 24.05 -6.49
CA ALA A 29 12.02 23.61 -5.43
C ALA A 29 13.10 24.65 -5.08
N ARG A 30 13.40 25.58 -6.00
CA ARG A 30 14.34 26.69 -5.76
C ARG A 30 13.76 27.75 -4.83
N HIS A 31 12.44 27.87 -4.77
CA HIS A 31 11.75 28.97 -4.07
C HIS A 31 10.96 28.52 -2.84
N LYS A 32 10.72 27.22 -2.65
CA LYS A 32 10.05 26.67 -1.48
C LYS A 32 10.91 25.61 -0.79
N PRO A 33 10.95 25.58 0.56
CA PRO A 33 11.63 24.50 1.27
C PRO A 33 10.96 23.16 0.99
N LEU A 34 11.76 22.08 0.95
CA LEU A 34 11.28 20.71 0.71
C LEU A 34 10.20 20.27 1.71
N LEU A 35 10.17 20.84 2.92
CA LEU A 35 9.15 20.55 3.92
C LEU A 35 7.74 21.00 3.50
N ASP A 36 7.61 22.07 2.72
CA ASP A 36 6.30 22.55 2.23
C ASP A 36 5.73 21.64 1.13
N MET A 37 6.57 20.79 0.53
CA MET A 37 6.15 19.79 -0.45
C MET A 37 5.59 18.54 0.23
N TRP A 38 5.77 18.40 1.55
CA TRP A 38 5.34 17.23 2.29
C TRP A 38 3.85 17.29 2.63
N PRO A 39 3.03 16.35 2.12
CA PRO A 39 1.60 16.34 2.42
C PRO A 39 1.35 15.95 3.88
N SER A 40 0.29 16.51 4.48
CA SER A 40 -0.08 16.26 5.86
C SER A 40 -0.39 14.77 6.09
N PRO A 41 0.30 14.07 7.01
CA PRO A 41 0.09 12.65 7.26
C PRO A 41 -1.19 12.34 8.05
N PHE A 42 -1.86 13.35 8.61
CA PHE A 42 -2.98 13.17 9.54
C PHE A 42 -4.36 13.42 8.92
N ASP A 43 -4.50 13.15 7.63
CA ASP A 43 -5.79 13.27 6.96
C ASP A 43 -6.75 12.12 7.39
N PRO A 44 -7.93 12.43 7.96
CA PRO A 44 -8.85 11.41 8.46
C PRO A 44 -9.37 10.47 7.37
N THR A 45 -9.54 10.95 6.15
CA THR A 45 -10.04 10.14 5.03
C THR A 45 -8.97 9.15 4.58
N ALA A 46 -7.71 9.57 4.48
CA ALA A 46 -6.60 8.67 4.20
C ALA A 46 -6.48 7.56 5.24
N TRP A 47 -6.54 7.89 6.54
CA TRP A 47 -6.49 6.88 7.61
C TRP A 47 -7.69 5.93 7.62
N LYS A 48 -8.90 6.41 7.26
CA LYS A 48 -10.08 5.55 7.09
C LYS A 48 -9.91 4.59 5.92
N LEU A 49 -9.39 5.05 4.77
CA LEU A 49 -9.14 4.20 3.60
C LEU A 49 -8.10 3.13 3.92
N ILE A 50 -6.97 3.54 4.52
CA ILE A 50 -5.89 2.65 4.94
C ILE A 50 -6.41 1.63 5.95
N GLY A 51 -7.07 2.09 7.02
CA GLY A 51 -7.57 1.24 8.10
C GLY A 51 -8.66 0.28 7.62
N GLY A 52 -9.58 0.76 6.77
CA GLY A 52 -10.61 -0.07 6.16
C GLY A 52 -10.03 -1.15 5.26
N PHE A 53 -9.06 -0.79 4.41
CA PHE A 53 -8.37 -1.74 3.55
C PHE A 53 -7.55 -2.76 4.36
N LEU A 54 -6.64 -2.32 5.23
CA LEU A 54 -5.80 -3.23 6.01
C LEU A 54 -6.65 -4.11 6.96
N GLY A 55 -7.69 -3.54 7.56
CA GLY A 55 -8.63 -4.26 8.43
C GLY A 55 -9.41 -5.35 7.71
N THR A 56 -9.95 -5.04 6.52
CA THR A 56 -10.65 -6.05 5.69
C THR A 56 -9.69 -7.15 5.25
N GLN A 57 -8.46 -6.82 4.88
CA GLN A 57 -7.42 -7.81 4.53
C GLN A 57 -7.04 -8.70 5.73
N LEU A 58 -6.92 -8.15 6.93
CA LEU A 58 -6.66 -8.92 8.16
C LEU A 58 -7.83 -9.88 8.47
N MET A 59 -9.07 -9.43 8.31
CA MET A 59 -10.25 -10.27 8.51
C MET A 59 -10.29 -11.43 7.51
N LEU A 60 -10.04 -11.16 6.24
CA LEU A 60 -9.99 -12.19 5.19
C LEU A 60 -8.87 -13.22 5.43
N MET A 61 -7.72 -12.78 5.95
CA MET A 61 -6.62 -13.67 6.32
C MET A 61 -7.00 -14.65 7.44
N ARG A 62 -7.82 -14.22 8.40
CA ARG A 62 -8.26 -15.09 9.50
C ARG A 62 -9.20 -16.20 9.01
N VAL A 63 -10.03 -15.90 8.02
CA VAL A 63 -11.00 -16.85 7.45
C VAL A 63 -10.32 -17.86 6.51
N TYR A 64 -9.34 -17.42 5.72
CA TYR A 64 -8.69 -18.28 4.71
C TYR A 64 -7.20 -18.53 5.02
N LYS A 65 -6.95 -19.42 5.97
CA LYS A 65 -5.59 -19.72 6.48
C LYS A 65 -4.70 -20.55 5.53
N SER A 66 -5.27 -21.24 4.53
CA SER A 66 -4.57 -22.29 3.76
C SER A 66 -4.48 -22.08 2.23
N ASN A 67 -5.33 -21.23 1.63
CA ASN A 67 -5.41 -21.06 0.17
C ASN A 67 -5.23 -19.60 -0.25
N GLY A 68 -3.98 -19.21 -0.53
CA GLY A 68 -3.61 -17.86 -0.95
C GLY A 68 -4.38 -17.37 -2.18
N PHE A 69 -4.59 -18.24 -3.17
CA PHE A 69 -5.28 -17.94 -4.43
C PHE A 69 -6.80 -17.80 -4.29
N GLN A 70 -7.47 -18.67 -3.53
CA GLN A 70 -8.92 -18.52 -3.27
C GLN A 70 -9.19 -17.25 -2.48
N CYS A 71 -8.35 -16.95 -1.48
CA CYS A 71 -8.46 -15.71 -0.73
C CYS A 71 -8.13 -14.48 -1.60
N PHE A 72 -7.20 -14.58 -2.55
CA PHE A 72 -6.94 -13.53 -3.55
C PHE A 72 -8.14 -13.30 -4.47
N ALA A 73 -8.66 -14.36 -5.10
CA ALA A 73 -9.83 -14.29 -5.98
C ALA A 73 -11.06 -13.74 -5.24
N LEU A 74 -11.28 -14.15 -3.99
CA LEU A 74 -12.33 -13.57 -3.13
C LEU A 74 -12.04 -12.13 -2.74
N SER A 75 -10.80 -11.75 -2.44
CA SER A 75 -10.44 -10.36 -2.11
C SER A 75 -10.67 -9.45 -3.30
N ILE A 76 -10.25 -9.87 -4.50
CA ILE A 76 -10.51 -9.17 -5.74
C ILE A 76 -12.00 -9.13 -6.05
N ALA A 77 -12.73 -10.25 -5.94
CA ALA A 77 -14.16 -10.30 -6.22
C ALA A 77 -14.96 -9.43 -5.24
N LEU A 78 -14.63 -9.47 -3.95
CA LEU A 78 -15.21 -8.59 -2.93
C LEU A 78 -14.83 -7.14 -3.20
N PHE A 79 -13.58 -6.87 -3.54
CA PHE A 79 -13.13 -5.51 -3.83
C PHE A 79 -13.86 -4.96 -5.05
N PHE A 80 -13.91 -5.67 -6.18
CA PHE A 80 -14.69 -5.25 -7.34
C PHE A 80 -16.18 -5.14 -7.02
N ALA A 81 -16.75 -6.07 -6.24
CA ALA A 81 -18.16 -5.98 -5.85
C ALA A 81 -18.43 -4.74 -4.97
N LEU A 82 -17.59 -4.44 -3.98
CA LEU A 82 -17.69 -3.24 -3.15
C LEU A 82 -17.35 -1.96 -3.92
N PHE A 83 -16.44 -2.04 -4.88
CA PHE A 83 -16.04 -0.95 -5.76
C PHE A 83 -17.17 -0.56 -6.70
N PHE A 84 -17.72 -1.51 -7.44
CA PHE A 84 -18.87 -1.28 -8.32
C PHE A 84 -20.16 -1.00 -7.54
N ALA A 85 -20.44 -1.69 -6.43
CA ALA A 85 -21.62 -1.38 -5.63
C ALA A 85 -21.52 -0.02 -4.93
N GLY A 86 -20.36 0.32 -4.39
CA GLY A 86 -20.14 1.59 -3.69
C GLY A 86 -20.07 2.80 -4.61
N ALA A 87 -19.37 2.68 -5.76
CA ALA A 87 -19.18 3.79 -6.69
C ALA A 87 -20.36 3.97 -7.67
N TYR A 88 -20.96 2.87 -8.16
CA TYR A 88 -22.01 2.92 -9.19
C TYR A 88 -23.44 2.75 -8.67
N HIS A 89 -23.67 1.94 -7.62
CA HIS A 89 -25.01 1.69 -7.10
C HIS A 89 -25.42 2.60 -5.94
N TRP A 90 -24.48 2.93 -5.05
CA TRP A 90 -24.78 3.73 -3.85
C TRP A 90 -24.12 5.11 -3.83
N GLU A 91 -23.28 5.47 -4.82
CA GLU A 91 -22.56 6.75 -4.91
C GLU A 91 -21.85 7.17 -3.61
N LEU A 92 -21.41 6.22 -2.77
CA LEU A 92 -20.81 6.52 -1.47
C LEU A 92 -19.44 7.21 -1.59
N TYR A 93 -18.74 7.03 -2.70
CA TYR A 93 -17.42 7.61 -2.97
C TYR A 93 -17.14 7.70 -4.47
N SER A 94 -16.32 8.68 -4.89
CA SER A 94 -15.80 8.75 -6.26
C SER A 94 -14.91 7.54 -6.55
N GLY A 95 -15.04 6.92 -7.72
CA GLY A 95 -14.22 5.78 -8.12
C GLY A 95 -12.71 6.13 -8.12
N GLY A 96 -12.37 7.40 -8.22
CA GLY A 96 -11.02 7.93 -8.12
C GLY A 96 -10.52 8.30 -6.72
N VAL A 97 -11.21 7.91 -5.64
CA VAL A 97 -10.88 8.33 -4.26
C VAL A 97 -9.42 8.08 -3.85
N VAL A 98 -8.80 6.99 -4.33
CA VAL A 98 -7.40 6.68 -4.03
C VAL A 98 -6.46 7.65 -4.72
N TYR A 99 -6.80 8.10 -5.93
CA TYR A 99 -6.02 9.10 -6.66
C TYR A 99 -6.06 10.46 -5.96
N GLU A 100 -7.24 10.88 -5.52
CA GLU A 100 -7.44 12.20 -4.89
C GLU A 100 -6.67 12.34 -3.57
N HIS A 101 -6.65 11.29 -2.77
CA HIS A 101 -5.98 11.26 -1.47
C HIS A 101 -4.59 10.60 -1.52
N LEU A 102 -4.02 10.36 -2.71
CA LEU A 102 -2.74 9.66 -2.87
C LEU A 102 -1.58 10.31 -2.07
N PRO A 103 -1.38 11.64 -2.11
CA PRO A 103 -0.30 12.27 -1.34
C PRO A 103 -0.45 12.03 0.17
N GLN A 104 -1.68 12.12 0.69
CA GLN A 104 -2.00 11.91 2.10
C GLN A 104 -1.83 10.44 2.49
N ILE A 105 -2.24 9.50 1.63
CA ILE A 105 -2.06 8.06 1.84
C ILE A 105 -0.57 7.70 1.95
N ILE A 106 0.28 8.21 1.05
CA ILE A 106 1.73 7.95 1.09
C ILE A 106 2.35 8.49 2.40
N SER A 107 1.98 9.70 2.80
CA SER A 107 2.49 10.29 4.05
C SER A 107 2.03 9.52 5.29
N ALA A 108 0.75 9.16 5.36
CA ALA A 108 0.18 8.33 6.43
C ALA A 108 0.82 6.93 6.48
N MET A 109 1.08 6.30 5.32
CA MET A 109 1.71 4.99 5.24
C MET A 109 3.19 5.01 5.65
N ASN A 110 3.91 6.10 5.38
CA ASN A 110 5.26 6.27 5.91
C ASN A 110 5.25 6.30 7.44
N VAL A 111 4.35 7.09 8.05
CA VAL A 111 4.21 7.15 9.52
C VAL A 111 3.82 5.79 10.09
N PHE A 112 2.83 5.12 9.48
CA PHE A 112 2.44 3.77 9.87
C PHE A 112 3.59 2.77 9.78
N SER A 113 4.40 2.83 8.71
CA SER A 113 5.50 1.88 8.52
C SER A 113 6.57 1.99 9.60
N TYR A 114 6.94 3.22 10.01
CA TYR A 114 7.86 3.43 11.13
C TYR A 114 7.26 2.90 12.43
N ALA A 115 6.02 3.30 12.75
CA ALA A 115 5.36 2.82 13.96
C ALA A 115 5.20 1.29 13.99
N PHE A 116 4.94 0.67 12.84
CA PHE A 116 4.82 -0.78 12.71
C PHE A 116 6.18 -1.49 12.86
N CYS A 117 7.25 -0.95 12.25
CA CYS A 117 8.61 -1.44 12.46
C CYS A 117 9.05 -1.30 13.91
N ASP A 118 8.73 -0.19 14.58
CA ASP A 118 9.03 0.03 16.00
C ASP A 118 8.32 -1.03 16.85
N MET A 119 7.04 -1.29 16.58
CA MET A 119 6.28 -2.34 17.25
C MET A 119 6.91 -3.73 17.06
N LEU A 120 7.38 -4.06 15.85
CA LEU A 120 8.04 -5.32 15.57
C LEU A 120 9.40 -5.44 16.25
N TYR A 121 10.17 -4.34 16.28
CA TYR A 121 11.44 -4.27 16.99
C TYR A 121 11.24 -4.46 18.49
N VAL A 122 10.30 -3.73 19.10
CA VAL A 122 9.98 -3.86 20.54
C VAL A 122 9.54 -5.29 20.85
N LYS A 123 8.70 -5.88 20.00
CA LYS A 123 8.25 -7.26 20.15
C LYS A 123 9.42 -8.24 20.11
N GLY A 124 10.27 -8.16 19.10
CA GLY A 124 11.31 -9.16 18.95
C GLY A 124 12.55 -8.92 19.82
N ALA A 125 12.75 -7.70 20.37
CA ALA A 125 13.85 -7.40 21.28
C ALA A 125 13.48 -7.59 22.76
N PHE A 126 12.25 -7.26 23.16
CA PHE A 126 11.84 -7.25 24.57
C PHE A 126 10.72 -8.25 24.93
N LEU A 127 9.91 -8.68 23.97
CA LEU A 127 8.88 -9.69 24.18
C LEU A 127 9.37 -11.07 23.70
N ARG A 128 8.54 -12.10 23.93
CA ARG A 128 8.85 -13.48 23.54
C ARG A 128 8.88 -13.59 22.01
N PRO A 129 10.02 -13.95 21.39
CA PRO A 129 10.09 -14.17 19.95
C PRO A 129 9.14 -15.28 19.52
N SER A 130 8.56 -15.16 18.31
CA SER A 130 7.60 -16.14 17.80
C SER A 130 8.25 -17.42 17.27
N SER A 131 9.55 -17.40 16.99
CA SER A 131 10.33 -18.52 16.47
C SER A 131 11.74 -18.55 17.05
N SER A 132 12.39 -19.71 16.99
CA SER A 132 13.83 -19.86 17.30
C SER A 132 14.74 -19.05 16.37
N ASP A 133 14.26 -18.73 15.15
CA ASP A 133 14.95 -17.89 14.18
C ASP A 133 14.78 -16.40 14.53
N SER A 134 15.34 -16.03 15.68
CA SER A 134 15.41 -14.65 16.16
C SER A 134 16.78 -14.36 16.73
N GLY A 135 17.23 -13.12 16.58
CA GLY A 135 18.55 -12.69 17.02
C GLY A 135 18.68 -11.18 17.04
N THR A 136 19.61 -10.69 17.84
CA THR A 136 19.97 -9.27 17.91
C THR A 136 21.46 -9.14 17.61
N SER A 137 21.85 -8.11 16.87
CA SER A 137 23.27 -7.78 16.64
C SER A 137 23.91 -7.01 17.79
N GLY A 138 23.10 -6.53 18.74
CA GLY A 138 23.55 -5.62 19.80
C GLY A 138 23.64 -4.16 19.36
N ASN A 139 23.38 -3.85 18.07
CA ASN A 139 23.24 -2.49 17.59
C ASN A 139 21.75 -2.18 17.29
N PRO A 140 21.10 -1.28 18.05
CA PRO A 140 19.68 -1.00 17.90
C PRO A 140 19.31 -0.43 16.53
N ILE A 141 20.20 0.31 15.87
CA ILE A 141 19.96 0.87 14.54
C ILE A 141 19.89 -0.25 13.50
N PHE A 142 20.80 -1.23 13.63
CA PHE A 142 20.84 -2.36 12.73
C PHE A 142 19.64 -3.28 13.00
N ASP A 143 19.37 -3.60 14.27
CA ASP A 143 18.23 -4.42 14.71
C ASP A 143 16.87 -3.84 14.34
N PHE A 144 16.74 -2.52 14.26
CA PHE A 144 15.55 -1.90 13.69
C PHE A 144 15.44 -2.10 12.15
N TYR A 145 16.56 -2.01 11.42
CA TYR A 145 16.58 -2.08 9.96
C TYR A 145 16.19 -3.46 9.40
N TRP A 146 16.82 -4.53 9.92
CA TRP A 146 16.56 -5.90 9.49
C TRP A 146 15.53 -6.65 10.35
N CYS A 147 15.00 -6.00 11.41
CA CYS A 147 14.22 -6.61 12.48
C CYS A 147 15.00 -7.72 13.23
N THR A 148 14.43 -8.21 14.33
CA THR A 148 15.06 -9.26 15.15
C THR A 148 14.45 -10.65 14.93
N GLU A 149 13.28 -10.75 14.28
CA GLU A 149 12.60 -12.01 13.96
C GLU A 149 12.52 -12.20 12.44
N LEU A 150 12.87 -13.40 11.94
CA LEU A 150 12.72 -13.70 10.52
C LEU A 150 11.24 -13.89 10.14
N TYR A 151 10.42 -14.56 10.94
CA TYR A 151 8.99 -14.77 10.65
C TYR A 151 8.13 -14.29 11.83
N PRO A 152 8.00 -12.96 12.03
CA PRO A 152 7.24 -12.46 13.15
C PRO A 152 5.77 -12.82 12.99
N ARG A 153 5.21 -13.45 14.03
CA ARG A 153 3.77 -13.70 14.15
C ARG A 153 3.18 -12.76 15.18
N VAL A 154 2.18 -12.00 14.78
CA VAL A 154 1.42 -11.14 15.70
C VAL A 154 0.03 -11.75 15.77
N LEU A 155 -0.47 -12.04 16.99
CA LEU A 155 -1.83 -12.59 17.19
C LEU A 155 -2.19 -13.81 16.32
N GLY A 156 -1.20 -14.63 15.96
CA GLY A 156 -1.38 -15.86 15.18
C GLY A 156 -1.40 -15.70 13.65
N TRP A 157 -1.21 -14.49 13.11
CA TRP A 157 -1.05 -14.25 11.67
C TRP A 157 0.41 -13.92 11.31
N ASP A 158 0.81 -14.28 10.09
CA ASP A 158 2.15 -14.07 9.56
C ASP A 158 2.29 -12.65 8.99
N VAL A 159 3.19 -11.86 9.60
CA VAL A 159 3.37 -10.46 9.24
C VAL A 159 3.95 -10.29 7.84
N LYS A 160 4.85 -11.17 7.40
CA LYS A 160 5.46 -11.09 6.04
C LYS A 160 4.42 -11.37 4.97
N LEU A 161 3.57 -12.37 5.20
CA LEU A 161 2.47 -12.67 4.31
C LEU A 161 1.50 -11.49 4.23
N PHE A 162 1.19 -10.87 5.37
CA PHE A 162 0.31 -9.72 5.44
C PHE A 162 0.86 -8.52 4.68
N THR A 163 2.04 -8.03 5.02
CA THR A 163 2.57 -6.78 4.45
C THR A 163 2.87 -6.91 2.96
N ASN A 164 3.52 -8.00 2.54
CA ASN A 164 3.94 -8.18 1.15
C ASN A 164 2.76 -8.55 0.25
N CYS A 165 2.00 -9.58 0.61
CA CYS A 165 0.98 -10.14 -0.29
C CYS A 165 -0.38 -9.48 -0.12
N ARG A 166 -0.82 -9.14 1.09
CA ARG A 166 -2.18 -8.61 1.33
C ARG A 166 -2.22 -7.10 1.36
N GLY A 167 -1.26 -6.47 2.03
CA GLY A 167 -1.12 -5.03 2.08
C GLY A 167 -0.66 -4.49 0.73
N GLY A 168 0.58 -4.79 0.34
CA GLY A 168 1.21 -4.19 -0.83
C GLY A 168 0.59 -4.63 -2.16
N MET A 169 0.64 -5.93 -2.46
CA MET A 169 0.23 -6.42 -3.79
C MET A 169 -1.26 -6.26 -4.09
N MET A 170 -2.14 -6.38 -3.08
CA MET A 170 -3.57 -6.10 -3.29
C MET A 170 -3.83 -4.60 -3.38
N PHE A 171 -3.15 -3.76 -2.58
CA PHE A 171 -3.37 -2.32 -2.71
C PHE A 171 -2.98 -1.81 -4.10
N TRP A 172 -1.96 -2.43 -4.72
CA TRP A 172 -1.57 -2.08 -6.08
C TRP A 172 -2.70 -2.32 -7.09
N ASP A 173 -3.43 -3.44 -7.01
CA ASP A 173 -4.57 -3.70 -7.92
C ASP A 173 -5.68 -2.64 -7.77
N ILE A 174 -6.02 -2.28 -6.53
CA ILE A 174 -7.02 -1.27 -6.20
C ILE A 174 -6.61 0.10 -6.75
N ALA A 175 -5.35 0.48 -6.52
CA ALA A 175 -4.85 1.79 -6.90
C ALA A 175 -4.92 2.01 -8.41
N ILE A 176 -4.51 1.03 -9.23
CA ILE A 176 -4.52 1.17 -10.70
C ILE A 176 -5.92 1.25 -11.28
N ILE A 177 -6.89 0.53 -10.69
CA ILE A 177 -8.30 0.61 -11.08
C ILE A 177 -8.86 1.98 -10.72
N SER A 178 -8.58 2.47 -9.51
CA SER A 178 -9.02 3.81 -9.09
C SER A 178 -8.44 4.92 -9.98
N TYR A 179 -7.20 4.77 -10.44
CA TYR A 179 -6.58 5.73 -11.38
C TYR A 179 -7.26 5.72 -12.76
N ALA A 180 -7.63 4.53 -13.26
CA ALA A 180 -8.41 4.42 -14.50
C ALA A 180 -9.79 5.08 -14.36
N CYS A 181 -10.49 4.83 -13.25
CA CYS A 181 -11.77 5.48 -12.97
C CYS A 181 -11.62 6.99 -12.89
N LYS A 182 -10.56 7.50 -12.26
CA LYS A 182 -10.32 8.95 -12.20
C LYS A 182 -10.07 9.56 -13.59
N GLN A 183 -9.41 8.84 -14.49
CA GLN A 183 -9.23 9.30 -15.87
C GLN A 183 -10.58 9.44 -16.58
N VAL A 184 -11.48 8.47 -16.42
CA VAL A 184 -12.83 8.51 -17.00
C VAL A 184 -13.64 9.68 -16.42
N GLU A 185 -13.55 9.94 -15.12
CA GLU A 185 -14.23 11.09 -14.50
C GLU A 185 -13.71 12.44 -15.03
N LEU A 186 -12.40 12.57 -15.26
CA LEU A 186 -11.79 13.83 -15.70
C LEU A 186 -11.95 14.12 -17.19
N TYR A 187 -11.90 13.09 -18.03
CA TYR A 187 -11.83 13.24 -19.49
C TYR A 187 -13.03 12.62 -20.23
N GLY A 188 -13.95 11.96 -19.52
CA GLY A 188 -15.13 11.30 -20.09
C GLY A 188 -14.84 10.01 -20.86
N ALA A 189 -13.56 9.64 -21.03
CA ALA A 189 -13.14 8.45 -21.74
C ALA A 189 -11.86 7.85 -21.14
N LEU A 190 -11.71 6.54 -21.27
CA LEU A 190 -10.48 5.84 -20.90
C LEU A 190 -9.54 5.82 -22.11
N SER A 191 -8.29 6.24 -21.91
CA SER A 191 -7.28 6.17 -22.99
C SER A 191 -6.77 4.75 -23.22
N ASP A 192 -6.47 4.39 -24.47
CA ASP A 192 -5.93 3.07 -24.83
C ASP A 192 -4.65 2.74 -24.06
N SER A 193 -3.78 3.75 -23.84
CA SER A 193 -2.55 3.60 -23.09
C SER A 193 -2.79 3.26 -21.62
N MET A 194 -3.81 3.87 -20.99
CA MET A 194 -4.21 3.52 -19.62
C MET A 194 -4.80 2.11 -19.56
N ALA A 195 -5.66 1.75 -20.50
CA ALA A 195 -6.28 0.42 -20.55
C ALA A 195 -5.21 -0.69 -20.67
N VAL A 196 -4.22 -0.52 -21.56
CA VAL A 196 -3.11 -1.46 -21.71
C VAL A 196 -2.26 -1.51 -20.44
N SER A 197 -1.92 -0.35 -19.85
CA SER A 197 -1.09 -0.27 -18.65
C SER A 197 -1.74 -0.97 -17.45
N VAL A 198 -3.03 -0.71 -17.20
CA VAL A 198 -3.79 -1.34 -16.12
C VAL A 198 -3.96 -2.83 -16.39
N GLY A 199 -4.29 -3.22 -17.63
CA GLY A 199 -4.43 -4.62 -18.01
C GLY A 199 -3.16 -5.45 -17.77
N LEU A 200 -2.00 -4.93 -18.18
CA LEU A 200 -0.72 -5.62 -17.98
C LEU A 200 -0.36 -5.76 -16.50
N GLN A 201 -0.61 -4.72 -15.69
CA GLN A 201 -0.37 -4.77 -14.25
C GLN A 201 -1.31 -5.76 -13.54
N LEU A 202 -2.58 -5.82 -13.93
CA LEU A 202 -3.51 -6.83 -13.41
C LEU A 202 -3.08 -8.25 -13.77
N VAL A 203 -2.64 -8.49 -15.02
CA VAL A 203 -2.11 -9.81 -15.43
C VAL A 203 -0.87 -10.19 -14.60
N TYR A 204 0.02 -9.24 -14.33
CA TYR A 204 1.18 -9.47 -13.47
C TYR A 204 0.78 -9.89 -12.05
N ILE A 205 -0.17 -9.17 -11.43
CA ILE A 205 -0.65 -9.47 -10.08
C ILE A 205 -1.33 -10.84 -10.04
N VAL A 206 -2.18 -11.14 -11.02
CA VAL A 206 -2.82 -12.46 -11.14
C VAL A 206 -1.78 -13.58 -11.26
N LYS A 207 -0.73 -13.38 -12.08
CA LYS A 207 0.37 -14.35 -12.21
C LYS A 207 1.14 -14.53 -10.90
N PHE A 208 1.39 -13.45 -10.16
CA PHE A 208 2.07 -13.51 -8.86
C PHE A 208 1.32 -14.39 -7.84
N PHE A 209 -0.01 -14.33 -7.81
CA PHE A 209 -0.82 -15.17 -6.93
C PHE A 209 -1.07 -16.58 -7.49
N GLY A 210 -1.18 -16.73 -8.80
CA GLY A 210 -1.32 -18.03 -9.46
C GLY A 210 -0.07 -18.89 -9.35
N GLY A 211 1.11 -18.32 -9.56
CA GLY A 211 2.39 -19.04 -9.50
C GLY A 211 2.82 -19.48 -8.09
N ARG A 212 2.14 -19.01 -7.03
CA ARG A 212 2.42 -19.42 -5.65
C ARG A 212 1.73 -20.73 -5.24
N GLN A 213 1.02 -21.40 -6.15
CA GLN A 213 0.35 -22.66 -5.88
C GLN A 213 1.29 -23.88 -5.87
N ASP A 214 2.50 -23.78 -6.45
CA ASP A 214 3.36 -24.95 -6.74
C ASP A 214 4.49 -25.25 -5.75
N THR A 215 4.46 -24.71 -4.54
CA THR A 215 5.40 -25.12 -3.48
C THR A 215 4.65 -25.64 -2.26
N ARG A 216 4.11 -26.85 -2.39
CA ARG A 216 3.92 -27.78 -1.28
C ARG A 216 4.63 -29.07 -1.61
#